data_AF-A0A2P5BFD2-F1
#
_entry.id   AF-A0A2P5BFD2-F1
#
_cell.length_a   1.000
_cell.length_b   1.000
_cell.length_c   1.000
_cell.angle_alpha   90.00
_cell.angle_beta   90.00
_cell.angle_gamma   90.00
#
_symmetry.space_group_name_H-M   'P 1'
#
loop_
_entity.id
_entity.type
_entity.pdbx_description
1 polymer ?
#
loop_
_entity_poly.entity_id
_entity_poly.type
_entity_poly.pdbx_seq_one_letter_code
_entity_poly.pdbx_strand_id
1 'polypeptide(L)'
;MEKQERKFLMGKKKYFISCTKLAELKIFMTYLEWYKNSSKDKEVGYYDSYKNKLYRSDLDVDEFCKRLTNYWIDMVEEAEKKPRKGPFFRKQFLLGATNYRRMVEPLYIGKYYKEKGGRDYENQGRDRHFILLEQWLKQWQNDQNESRSTPNHGKEKW
;
A
#
# COMPACT_ATOMS: atom_id res chain seq x y z
N MET A 1 -19.43 -35.21 -5.01
CA MET A 1 -18.79 -34.69 -3.78
C MET A 1 -17.36 -34.18 -4.03
N GLU A 2 -16.50 -34.89 -4.77
CA GLU A 2 -15.09 -34.49 -5.02
C GLU A 2 -14.85 -33.05 -5.55
N LYS A 3 -15.66 -32.55 -6.50
CA LYS A 3 -15.47 -31.19 -7.06
C LYS A 3 -15.70 -30.08 -6.02
N GLN A 4 -16.61 -30.31 -5.07
CA GLN A 4 -16.94 -29.34 -4.01
C GLN A 4 -15.86 -29.35 -2.92
N GLU A 5 -15.37 -30.52 -2.54
CA GLU A 5 -14.28 -30.70 -1.58
C GLU A 5 -12.96 -30.10 -2.09
N ARG A 6 -12.62 -30.32 -3.38
CA ARG A 6 -11.44 -29.67 -4.01
C ARG A 6 -11.55 -28.15 -4.00
N LYS A 7 -12.73 -27.59 -4.32
CA LYS A 7 -12.96 -26.12 -4.25
C LYS A 7 -12.81 -25.60 -2.83
N PHE A 8 -13.31 -26.32 -1.83
CA PHE A 8 -13.18 -25.96 -0.42
C PHE A 8 -11.73 -25.99 0.07
N LEU A 9 -10.96 -27.03 -0.28
CA LEU A 9 -9.54 -27.15 0.04
C LEU A 9 -8.70 -26.06 -0.65
N MET A 10 -8.98 -25.75 -1.92
CA MET A 10 -8.35 -24.62 -2.62
C MET A 10 -8.66 -23.29 -1.94
N GLY A 11 -9.90 -23.09 -1.48
CA GLY A 11 -10.30 -21.90 -0.71
C GLY A 11 -9.55 -21.78 0.61
N LYS A 12 -9.45 -22.87 1.39
CA LYS A 12 -8.68 -22.93 2.64
C LYS A 12 -7.20 -22.65 2.42
N LYS A 13 -6.59 -23.25 1.40
CA LYS A 13 -5.18 -23.01 1.04
C LYS A 13 -4.93 -21.55 0.64
N LYS A 14 -5.81 -20.96 -0.18
CA LYS A 14 -5.72 -19.54 -0.56
C LYS A 14 -5.86 -18.62 0.66
N TYR A 15 -6.80 -18.91 1.55
CA TYR A 15 -7.00 -18.14 2.80
C TYR A 15 -5.79 -18.22 3.73
N PHE A 16 -5.24 -19.42 3.95
CA PHE A 16 -4.04 -19.61 4.78
C PHE A 16 -2.84 -18.83 4.22
N ILE A 17 -2.57 -18.94 2.92
CA ILE A 17 -1.52 -18.18 2.22
C ILE A 17 -1.76 -16.67 2.35
N SER A 18 -3.02 -16.23 2.29
CA SER A 18 -3.37 -14.81 2.47
C SER A 18 -3.09 -14.33 3.90
N CYS A 19 -3.39 -15.13 4.92
CA CYS A 19 -3.15 -14.78 6.32
C CYS A 19 -1.65 -14.73 6.66
N THR A 20 -0.86 -15.67 6.15
CA THR A 20 0.60 -15.67 6.35
C THR A 20 1.24 -14.47 5.66
N LYS A 21 0.87 -14.19 4.41
CA LYS A 21 1.29 -12.97 3.71
C LYS A 21 0.92 -11.71 4.49
N LEU A 22 -0.30 -11.62 5.02
CA LEU A 22 -0.72 -10.45 5.79
C LEU A 22 0.09 -10.25 7.08
N ALA A 23 0.43 -11.33 7.78
CA ALA A 23 1.28 -11.27 8.97
C ALA A 23 2.72 -10.83 8.62
N GLU A 24 3.30 -11.38 7.55
CA GLU A 24 4.62 -11.00 7.06
C GLU A 24 4.69 -9.52 6.67
N LEU A 25 3.65 -9.00 6.01
CA LEU A 25 3.59 -7.58 5.64
C LEU A 25 3.56 -6.67 6.86
N LYS A 26 2.83 -7.05 7.91
CA LYS A 26 2.84 -6.30 9.17
C LYS A 26 4.24 -6.27 9.78
N ILE A 27 4.94 -7.41 9.76
CA ILE A 27 6.34 -7.50 10.21
C ILE A 27 7.22 -6.54 9.40
N PHE A 28 7.13 -6.54 8.06
CA PHE A 28 7.91 -5.63 7.22
C PHE A 28 7.57 -4.16 7.45
N MET A 29 6.30 -3.82 7.66
CA MET A 29 5.90 -2.46 8.03
C MET A 29 6.51 -2.04 9.37
N THR A 30 6.49 -2.91 10.38
CA THR A 30 7.14 -2.65 11.68
C THR A 30 8.65 -2.46 11.55
N TYR A 31 9.32 -3.25 10.70
CA TYR A 31 10.75 -3.01 10.41
C TYR A 31 10.99 -1.65 9.75
N LEU A 32 10.13 -1.20 8.84
CA LEU A 32 10.24 0.14 8.25
C LEU A 32 9.98 1.25 9.27
N GLU A 33 9.05 1.05 10.20
CA GLU A 33 8.81 1.99 11.32
C GLU A 33 10.03 2.08 12.24
N TRP A 34 10.63 0.93 12.59
CA TRP A 34 11.86 0.90 13.39
C TRP A 34 13.04 1.53 12.66
N TYR A 35 13.18 1.27 11.36
CA TYR A 35 14.16 1.91 10.51
C TYR A 35 13.99 3.44 10.49
N LYS A 36 12.74 3.90 10.40
CA LYS A 36 12.44 5.32 10.43
C LYS A 36 12.84 5.98 11.76
N ASN A 37 12.57 5.31 12.88
CA ASN A 37 12.96 5.80 14.20
C ASN A 37 14.47 5.80 14.39
N SER A 38 15.15 4.70 14.08
CA SER A 38 16.61 4.61 14.21
C SER A 38 17.36 5.61 13.30
N SER A 39 16.81 5.93 12.12
CA SER A 39 17.37 6.96 11.25
C SER A 39 17.15 8.38 11.81
N LYS A 40 16.07 8.59 12.57
CA LYS A 40 15.80 9.84 13.28
C LYS A 40 16.75 10.01 14.46
N ASP A 41 17.00 8.95 15.23
CA ASP A 41 17.93 8.97 16.37
C ASP A 41 19.37 9.31 15.95
N LYS A 42 19.72 9.03 14.70
CA LYS A 42 21.00 9.39 14.07
C LYS A 42 21.01 10.80 13.45
N GLU A 43 19.92 11.55 13.56
CA GLU A 43 19.74 12.90 12.98
C GLU A 43 19.90 12.98 11.46
N VAL A 44 19.82 11.85 10.75
CA VAL A 44 19.88 11.80 9.27
C VAL A 44 18.49 11.85 8.65
N GLY A 45 17.53 11.15 9.27
CA GLY A 45 16.23 10.89 8.67
C GLY A 45 16.28 9.70 7.68
N TYR A 46 15.17 8.96 7.64
CA TYR A 46 15.10 7.67 6.93
C TYR A 46 15.22 7.78 5.40
N TYR A 47 14.75 8.90 4.83
CA TYR A 47 14.88 9.16 3.39
C TYR A 47 16.35 9.33 2.99
N ASP A 48 17.07 10.22 3.67
CA ASP A 48 18.48 10.52 3.34
C ASP A 48 19.41 9.36 3.70
N SER A 49 19.12 8.65 4.80
CA SER A 49 19.84 7.42 5.16
C SER A 49 19.74 6.39 4.04
N TYR A 50 18.51 6.09 3.59
CA TYR A 50 18.27 5.10 2.55
C TYR A 50 18.83 5.53 1.18
N LYS A 51 18.65 6.81 0.81
CA LYS A 51 19.14 7.38 -0.44
C LYS A 51 20.66 7.30 -0.55
N ASN A 52 21.37 7.49 0.55
CA ASN A 52 22.83 7.49 0.57
C ASN A 52 23.45 6.15 1.00
N LYS A 53 22.64 5.16 1.38
CA LYS A 53 23.08 3.82 1.79
C LYS A 53 24.17 3.88 2.87
N LEU A 54 23.90 4.67 3.91
CA LEU A 54 24.85 4.98 4.99
C LEU A 54 25.11 3.79 5.92
N TYR A 55 24.16 2.85 6.03
CA TYR A 55 24.22 1.76 7.00
C TYR A 55 23.85 0.40 6.39
N ARG A 56 24.34 -0.68 7.01
CA ARG A 56 24.00 -2.06 6.59
C ARG A 56 22.50 -2.35 6.63
N SER A 57 21.78 -1.74 7.57
CA SER A 57 20.31 -1.81 7.65
C SER A 57 19.61 -1.33 6.38
N ASP A 58 20.25 -0.45 5.58
CA ASP A 58 19.68 0.07 4.34
C ASP A 58 19.60 -1.00 3.23
N LEU A 59 20.35 -2.11 3.36
CA LEU A 59 20.26 -3.27 2.48
C LEU A 59 19.03 -4.12 2.81
N ASP A 60 18.73 -4.28 4.10
CA ASP A 60 17.55 -5.04 4.56
C ASP A 60 16.26 -4.31 4.19
N VAL A 61 16.28 -2.97 4.25
CA VAL A 61 15.16 -2.11 3.82
C VAL A 61 14.80 -2.32 2.35
N ASP A 62 15.78 -2.53 1.46
CA ASP A 62 15.51 -2.80 0.04
C ASP A 62 14.65 -4.07 -0.13
N GLU A 63 14.96 -5.12 0.61
CA GLU A 63 14.23 -6.38 0.56
C GLU A 63 12.81 -6.24 1.13
N PHE A 64 12.65 -5.54 2.26
CA PHE A 64 11.33 -5.27 2.84
C PHE A 64 10.46 -4.45 1.89
N CYS A 65 11.01 -3.40 1.29
CA CYS A 65 10.32 -2.59 0.30
C CYS A 65 9.89 -3.42 -0.91
N LYS A 66 10.75 -4.29 -1.45
CA LYS A 66 10.41 -5.18 -2.57
C LYS A 66 9.24 -6.11 -2.23
N ARG A 67 9.27 -6.76 -1.07
CA ARG A 67 8.19 -7.68 -0.65
C ARG A 67 6.86 -6.97 -0.46
N LEU A 68 6.87 -5.79 0.16
CA LEU A 68 5.68 -4.95 0.30
C LEU A 68 5.14 -4.52 -1.07
N THR A 69 6.02 -4.05 -1.96
CA THR A 69 5.63 -3.61 -3.31
C THR A 69 5.02 -4.74 -4.13
N ASN A 70 5.63 -5.94 -4.15
CA ASN A 70 5.07 -7.08 -4.88
C ASN A 70 3.67 -7.43 -4.40
N TYR A 71 3.43 -7.42 -3.07
CA TYR A 71 2.10 -7.66 -2.54
C TYR A 71 1.08 -6.61 -2.97
N TRP A 72 1.44 -5.33 -2.91
CA TRP A 72 0.51 -4.26 -3.29
C TRP A 72 0.23 -4.21 -4.78
N ILE A 73 1.21 -4.57 -5.63
CA ILE A 73 1.00 -4.80 -7.06
C ILE A 73 -0.03 -5.91 -7.27
N ASP A 74 0.17 -7.10 -6.66
CA ASP A 74 -0.78 -8.22 -6.76
C ASP A 74 -2.20 -7.82 -6.32
N MET A 75 -2.29 -7.06 -5.22
CA MET A 75 -3.57 -6.59 -4.68
C MET A 75 -4.27 -5.58 -5.59
N VAL A 76 -3.52 -4.66 -6.18
CA VAL A 76 -4.03 -3.69 -7.15
C VAL A 76 -4.54 -4.41 -8.40
N GLU A 77 -3.76 -5.36 -8.92
CA GLU A 77 -4.19 -6.17 -10.07
C GLU A 77 -5.45 -7.01 -9.78
N GLU A 78 -5.54 -7.64 -8.60
CA GLU A 78 -6.73 -8.42 -8.22
C GLU A 78 -7.96 -7.51 -8.07
N ALA A 79 -7.78 -6.28 -7.57
CA ALA A 79 -8.84 -5.28 -7.47
C ALA A 79 -9.34 -4.84 -8.86
N GLU A 80 -8.44 -4.57 -9.82
CA GLU A 80 -8.82 -4.18 -11.17
C GLU A 80 -9.55 -5.29 -11.94
N LYS A 81 -9.12 -6.56 -11.79
CA LYS A 81 -9.74 -7.73 -12.44
C LYS A 81 -11.17 -8.02 -11.96
N LYS A 82 -11.60 -7.45 -10.83
CA LYS A 82 -12.91 -7.73 -10.21
C LYS A 82 -13.71 -6.45 -9.96
N PRO A 83 -14.16 -5.74 -11.02
CA PRO A 83 -14.85 -4.45 -10.89
C PRO A 83 -16.21 -4.56 -10.20
N ARG A 84 -16.89 -5.71 -10.25
CA ARG A 84 -18.12 -5.99 -9.47
C ARG A 84 -17.89 -6.02 -7.94
N LYS A 85 -16.63 -6.11 -7.51
CA LYS A 85 -16.16 -5.87 -6.13
C LYS A 85 -15.33 -4.58 -6.00
N GLY A 86 -15.38 -3.69 -7.00
CA GLY A 86 -14.94 -2.31 -6.86
C GLY A 86 -15.83 -1.55 -5.88
N PRO A 87 -15.59 -0.27 -5.61
CA PRO A 87 -14.88 0.28 -4.43
C PRO A 87 -15.28 -0.27 -3.03
N PHE A 88 -15.67 -1.54 -2.91
CA PHE A 88 -16.00 -2.21 -1.63
C PHE A 88 -14.81 -2.75 -0.85
N PHE A 89 -13.60 -2.29 -1.16
CA PHE A 89 -12.45 -2.46 -0.26
C PHE A 89 -12.57 -1.45 0.90
N ARG A 90 -13.52 -1.78 1.80
CA ARG A 90 -13.85 -1.19 3.10
C ARG A 90 -12.63 -0.48 3.66
N LYS A 91 -12.66 0.85 3.80
CA LYS A 91 -11.80 1.74 4.61
C LYS A 91 -10.41 1.20 5.03
N GLN A 92 -10.36 0.09 5.76
CA GLN A 92 -9.17 -0.71 6.08
C GLN A 92 -8.21 -0.96 4.90
N PHE A 93 -8.68 -1.35 3.71
CA PHE A 93 -7.78 -1.52 2.56
C PHE A 93 -7.12 -0.21 2.15
N LEU A 94 -7.91 0.86 2.02
CA LEU A 94 -7.42 2.20 1.69
C LEU A 94 -6.46 2.73 2.75
N LEU A 95 -6.75 2.50 4.04
CA LEU A 95 -5.86 2.86 5.15
C LEU A 95 -4.55 2.08 5.07
N GLY A 96 -4.60 0.77 4.83
CA GLY A 96 -3.41 -0.07 4.67
C GLY A 96 -2.56 0.37 3.48
N ALA A 97 -3.20 0.61 2.33
CA ALA A 97 -2.56 1.08 1.11
C ALA A 97 -1.90 2.45 1.30
N THR A 98 -2.61 3.35 1.98
CA THR A 98 -2.11 4.69 2.30
C THR A 98 -0.90 4.62 3.22
N ASN A 99 -0.93 3.75 4.25
CA ASN A 99 0.19 3.58 5.16
C ASN A 99 1.42 3.02 4.43
N TYR A 100 1.22 1.98 3.62
CA TYR A 100 2.27 1.43 2.75
C TYR A 100 2.88 2.51 1.86
N ARG A 101 2.05 3.25 1.11
CA ARG A 101 2.50 4.29 0.19
C ARG A 101 3.34 5.34 0.93
N ARG A 102 2.84 5.84 2.07
CA ARG A 102 3.53 6.86 2.87
C ARG A 102 4.87 6.40 3.46
N MET A 103 5.07 5.10 3.65
CA MET A 103 6.32 4.54 4.16
C MET A 103 7.31 4.19 3.04
N VAL A 104 6.82 3.63 1.93
CA VAL A 104 7.67 3.03 0.89
C VAL A 104 7.93 3.96 -0.29
N GLU A 105 6.94 4.73 -0.74
CA GLU A 105 7.09 5.63 -1.90
C GLU A 105 8.24 6.64 -1.73
N PRO A 106 8.46 7.27 -0.55
CA PRO A 106 9.61 8.16 -0.35
C PRO A 106 10.96 7.48 -0.56
N LEU A 107 11.08 6.19 -0.20
CA LEU A 107 12.31 5.43 -0.40
C LEU A 107 12.55 5.16 -1.89
N TYR A 108 11.51 4.78 -2.63
CA TYR A 108 11.58 4.65 -4.09
C TYR A 108 11.95 5.97 -4.78
N ILE A 109 11.41 7.10 -4.31
CA ILE A 109 11.80 8.44 -4.79
C ILE A 109 13.31 8.66 -4.55
N GLY A 110 13.81 8.35 -3.35
CA GLY A 110 15.23 8.48 -3.02
C GLY A 110 16.11 7.66 -3.96
N LYS A 111 15.72 6.39 -4.19
CA LYS A 111 16.41 5.48 -5.12
C LYS A 111 16.39 5.99 -6.56
N TYR A 112 15.23 6.43 -7.05
CA TYR A 112 15.06 6.96 -8.40
C TYR A 112 16.01 8.13 -8.70
N TYR A 113 16.06 9.11 -7.80
CA TYR A 113 16.94 10.26 -7.96
C TYR A 113 18.42 9.92 -7.78
N LYS A 114 18.77 8.93 -6.93
CA LYS A 114 20.16 8.54 -6.69
C LYS A 114 20.74 7.69 -7.83
N GLU A 115 20.04 6.64 -8.24
CA GLU A 115 20.57 5.63 -9.15
C GLU A 115 20.44 6.02 -10.61
N LYS A 116 19.30 6.60 -11.00
CA LYS A 116 19.02 6.91 -12.40
C LYS A 116 19.46 8.31 -12.81
N GLY A 117 19.91 9.14 -11.85
CA GLY A 117 19.99 10.60 -12.06
C GLY A 117 18.67 11.16 -12.60
N GLY A 118 17.56 10.47 -12.28
CA GLY A 118 16.27 10.66 -12.94
C GLY A 118 15.79 12.08 -12.71
N ARG A 119 15.19 12.67 -13.75
CA ARG A 119 14.44 13.93 -13.62
C ARG A 119 12.97 13.58 -13.75
N ASP A 120 12.13 14.29 -13.02
CA ASP A 120 10.66 14.16 -13.14
C ASP A 120 10.10 12.79 -12.70
N TYR A 121 10.23 12.50 -11.40
CA TYR A 121 9.70 11.26 -10.80
C TYR A 121 8.21 11.08 -11.07
N GLU A 122 7.40 12.14 -10.95
CA GLU A 122 5.94 12.04 -11.07
C GLU A 122 5.50 11.51 -12.45
N ASN A 123 6.15 11.94 -13.54
CA ASN A 123 5.76 11.51 -14.88
C ASN A 123 6.52 10.29 -15.40
N GLN A 124 7.77 10.09 -14.96
CA GLN A 124 8.67 9.10 -15.57
C GLN A 124 9.13 7.98 -14.63
N GLY A 125 9.03 8.20 -13.32
CA GLY A 125 9.58 7.29 -12.31
C GLY A 125 8.55 6.62 -11.41
N ARG A 126 7.32 7.10 -11.44
CA ARG A 126 6.27 6.68 -10.50
C ARG A 126 5.55 5.43 -11.00
N ASP A 127 5.67 4.36 -10.22
CA ASP A 127 5.04 3.09 -10.56
C ASP A 127 3.51 3.17 -10.51
N ARG A 128 2.87 2.44 -11.44
CA ARG A 128 1.41 2.44 -11.66
C ARG A 128 0.60 2.15 -10.41
N HIS A 129 1.05 1.25 -9.55
CA HIS A 129 0.31 0.88 -8.34
C HIS A 129 0.22 2.05 -7.35
N PHE A 130 1.26 2.88 -7.21
CA PHE A 130 1.20 4.07 -6.34
C PHE A 130 0.16 5.08 -6.85
N ILE A 131 0.11 5.29 -8.17
CA ILE A 131 -0.84 6.19 -8.83
C ILE A 131 -2.28 5.71 -8.57
N LEU A 132 -2.56 4.42 -8.80
CA LEU A 132 -3.89 3.84 -8.60
C LEU A 132 -4.34 3.92 -7.13
N LEU A 133 -3.44 3.60 -6.19
CA LEU A 133 -3.75 3.69 -4.76
C LEU A 133 -4.08 5.13 -4.33
N GLU A 134 -3.38 6.13 -4.86
CA GLU A 134 -3.69 7.54 -4.60
C GLU A 134 -5.04 7.96 -5.21
N GLN A 135 -5.32 7.55 -6.46
CA GLN A 135 -6.59 7.83 -7.13
C GLN A 135 -7.78 7.24 -6.38
N TRP A 136 -7.69 5.98 -5.93
CA TRP A 136 -8.75 5.34 -5.15
C TRP A 136 -8.98 6.02 -3.80
N LEU A 137 -7.93 6.52 -3.14
CA LEU A 137 -8.07 7.28 -1.91
C LEU A 137 -8.80 8.61 -2.15
N LYS A 138 -8.44 9.35 -3.21
CA LYS A 138 -9.08 10.62 -3.59
C LYS A 138 -10.56 10.42 -3.92
N GLN A 139 -10.88 9.40 -4.71
CA GLN A 139 -12.26 9.04 -5.04
C GLN A 139 -13.06 8.75 -3.77
N TRP A 140 -12.54 7.90 -2.89
CA TRP A 140 -13.22 7.59 -1.62
C TRP A 140 -13.45 8.84 -0.75
N GLN A 141 -12.48 9.76 -0.68
CA GLN A 141 -12.64 11.02 0.07
C GLN A 141 -13.73 11.91 -0.52
N ASN A 142 -13.82 12.01 -1.85
CA ASN A 142 -14.85 12.78 -2.54
C ASN A 142 -16.24 12.18 -2.28
N ASP A 143 -16.40 10.86 -2.39
CA ASP A 143 -17.67 10.16 -2.11
C ASP A 143 -18.14 10.41 -0.66
N GLN A 144 -17.20 10.47 0.31
CA GLN A 144 -17.51 10.81 1.71
C GLN A 144 -17.92 12.27 1.92
N ASN A 145 -17.43 13.21 1.11
CA ASN A 145 -17.79 14.62 1.20
C ASN A 145 -19.15 14.90 0.54
N GLU A 146 -19.44 14.27 -0.61
CA GLU A 146 -20.74 14.38 -1.28
C GLU A 146 -21.87 13.83 -0.41
N SER A 147 -21.65 12.68 0.23
CA SER A 147 -22.62 12.08 1.17
C SER A 147 -22.85 12.88 2.45
N ARG A 148 -21.93 13.79 2.81
CA ARG A 148 -22.12 14.76 3.92
C ARG A 148 -22.81 16.05 3.48
N SER A 149 -22.79 16.34 2.18
CA SER A 149 -23.29 17.59 1.62
C SER A 149 -24.74 17.50 1.12
N THR A 150 -25.32 16.30 1.01
CA THR A 150 -26.75 16.12 0.75
C THR A 150 -27.58 16.58 1.96
N PRO A 151 -28.36 17.68 1.86
CA PRO A 151 -29.23 18.10 2.93
C PRO A 151 -30.33 17.06 3.11
N ASN A 152 -30.62 16.70 4.35
CA ASN A 152 -31.70 15.81 4.74
C ASN A 152 -33.06 16.51 4.47
N HIS A 153 -33.46 16.62 3.19
CA HIS A 153 -34.79 17.05 2.80
C HIS A 153 -35.72 15.85 2.86
N GLY A 154 -36.55 15.78 3.91
CA GLY A 154 -37.64 14.81 3.99
C GLY A 154 -37.77 14.09 5.33
N LYS A 155 -37.99 14.84 6.41
CA LYS A 155 -38.81 14.36 7.52
C LYS A 155 -39.81 15.46 7.88
N GLU A 156 -40.72 15.72 6.94
CA GLU A 156 -41.95 16.41 7.29
C GLU A 156 -42.84 15.47 8.11
N LYS A 157 -43.45 16.12 9.08
CA LYS A 157 -44.15 15.56 10.23
C LYS A 157 -45.51 15.02 9.81
N TRP A 158 -45.95 13.93 10.44
CA TRP A 158 -47.36 13.64 10.67
C TRP A 158 -47.54 13.44 12.18
#